data_AF-A0A842RFH4-F1
#
_entry.id   AF-A0A842RFH4-F1
#
_cell.length_a   1.000
_cell.length_b   1.000
_cell.length_c   1.000
_cell.angle_alpha   90.00
_cell.angle_beta   90.00
_cell.angle_gamma   90.00
#
_symmetry.space_group_name_H-M   'P 1'
#
loop_
_entity.id
_entity.type
_entity.pdbx_description
1 polymer ?
#
loop_
_entity_poly.entity_id
_entity_poly.type
_entity_poly.pdbx_seq_one_letter_code
_entity_poly.pdbx_strand_id
1 'polypeptide(L)'
;MFLFAAEWMIKEGEGFTFAVELIIFVGFVAISGLLFQLRSRFPELTTRGWIELIIGAPLIALKGLFDGLDTVAPDGVAHDIFDYGEAVLFFIGLILLGIGLLRMALYSAKVWEVR
;
A
#
# COMPACT_ATOMS: atom_id res chain seq x y z
N MET A 1 -34.09 8.48 3.43
CA MET A 1 -33.56 7.15 3.76
C MET A 1 -33.49 6.34 2.47
N PHE A 2 -32.43 6.51 1.68
CA PHE A 2 -32.18 5.77 0.42
C PHE A 2 -30.68 5.48 0.24
N LEU A 3 -29.94 5.31 1.35
CA LEU A 3 -28.48 5.07 1.32
C LEU A 3 -28.10 3.61 0.98
N PHE A 4 -29.08 2.72 0.77
CA PHE A 4 -28.83 1.28 0.60
C PHE A 4 -29.44 0.68 -0.67
N ALA A 5 -29.97 1.51 -1.58
CA ALA A 5 -30.51 1.05 -2.87
C ALA A 5 -29.51 1.26 -4.03
N ALA A 6 -28.26 1.57 -3.72
CA ALA A 6 -27.22 1.83 -4.70
C ALA A 6 -26.44 0.52 -4.91
N GLU A 7 -26.45 0.02 -6.15
CA GLU A 7 -25.87 -1.27 -6.48
C GLU A 7 -24.34 -1.19 -6.46
N TRP A 8 -23.73 -1.94 -5.55
CA TRP A 8 -22.28 -2.11 -5.47
C TRP A 8 -21.85 -3.08 -6.56
N MET A 9 -21.50 -2.55 -7.72
CA MET A 9 -21.16 -3.30 -8.90
C MET A 9 -19.94 -2.71 -9.57
N ILE A 10 -19.10 -3.58 -10.13
CA ILE A 10 -18.00 -3.16 -11.00
C ILE A 10 -18.61 -2.38 -12.17
N LYS A 11 -18.18 -1.12 -12.34
CA LYS A 11 -18.64 -0.27 -13.44
C LYS A 11 -18.28 -0.88 -14.79
N GLU A 12 -19.12 -0.64 -15.81
CA GLU A 12 -18.90 -1.21 -17.13
C GLU A 12 -17.55 -0.78 -17.70
N GLY A 13 -16.71 -1.75 -18.10
CA GLY A 13 -15.37 -1.49 -18.64
C GLY A 13 -14.25 -1.41 -17.61
N GLU A 14 -14.55 -1.37 -16.30
CA GLU A 14 -13.54 -1.22 -15.24
C GLU A 14 -13.07 -2.55 -14.63
N GLY A 15 -13.60 -3.68 -15.09
CA GLY A 15 -13.23 -5.00 -14.55
C GLY A 15 -11.74 -5.35 -14.65
N PHE A 16 -11.04 -4.80 -15.65
CA PHE A 16 -9.58 -4.95 -15.74
C PHE A 16 -8.85 -4.14 -14.66
N THR A 17 -9.26 -2.88 -14.47
CA THR A 17 -8.72 -1.96 -13.47
C THR A 17 -8.88 -2.54 -12.06
N PHE A 18 -10.10 -2.96 -11.72
CA PHE A 18 -10.40 -3.66 -10.47
C PHE A 18 -9.51 -4.90 -10.24
N ALA A 19 -9.28 -5.71 -11.28
CA ALA A 19 -8.44 -6.90 -11.17
C ALA A 19 -6.96 -6.53 -10.89
N VAL A 20 -6.45 -5.49 -11.56
CA VAL A 20 -5.08 -4.99 -11.34
C VAL A 20 -4.92 -4.47 -9.92
N GLU A 21 -5.90 -3.73 -9.40
CA GLU A 21 -5.90 -3.18 -8.04
C GLU A 21 -5.91 -4.28 -6.99
N LEU A 22 -6.70 -5.33 -7.19
CA LEU A 22 -6.72 -6.49 -6.32
C LEU A 22 -5.36 -7.21 -6.30
N ILE A 23 -4.69 -7.30 -7.46
CA ILE A 23 -3.33 -7.84 -7.57
C ILE A 23 -2.33 -6.97 -6.80
N ILE A 24 -2.42 -5.64 -6.93
CA ILE A 24 -1.58 -4.70 -6.18
C ILE A 24 -1.80 -4.88 -4.67
N PHE A 25 -3.06 -4.91 -4.23
CA PHE A 25 -3.42 -5.14 -2.83
C PHE A 25 -2.80 -6.43 -2.29
N VAL A 26 -3.06 -7.56 -2.95
CA VAL A 26 -2.53 -8.87 -2.52
C VAL A 26 -1.00 -8.90 -2.57
N GLY A 27 -0.39 -8.32 -3.60
CA GLY A 27 1.06 -8.20 -3.73
C GLY A 27 1.69 -7.45 -2.56
N PHE A 28 1.13 -6.30 -2.17
CA PHE A 28 1.63 -5.53 -1.04
C PHE A 28 1.31 -6.13 0.32
N VAL A 29 0.21 -6.87 0.47
CA VAL A 29 -0.05 -7.70 1.67
C VAL A 29 1.04 -8.77 1.81
N ALA A 30 1.38 -9.46 0.72
CA ALA A 30 2.45 -10.46 0.71
C ALA A 30 3.81 -9.83 1.04
N ILE A 31 4.15 -8.69 0.44
CA ILE A 31 5.37 -7.93 0.75
C ILE A 31 5.41 -7.56 2.24
N SER A 32 4.30 -7.06 2.79
CA SER A 32 4.21 -6.71 4.21
C SER A 32 4.50 -7.93 5.10
N GLY A 33 3.90 -9.08 4.79
CA GLY A 33 4.17 -10.34 5.48
C GLY A 33 5.64 -10.78 5.40
N LEU A 34 6.24 -10.70 4.21
CA LEU A 34 7.67 -11.00 4.00
C LEU A 34 8.56 -10.05 4.78
N LEU A 35 8.23 -8.76 4.85
CA LEU A 35 8.95 -7.81 5.68
C LEU A 35 8.92 -8.25 7.15
N PHE A 36 7.74 -8.50 7.72
CA PHE A 36 7.63 -8.98 9.11
C PHE A 36 8.45 -10.25 9.38
N GLN A 37 8.45 -11.21 8.45
CA GLN A 37 9.29 -12.41 8.55
C GLN A 37 10.78 -12.09 8.51
N LEU A 38 11.19 -11.17 7.63
CA LEU A 38 12.60 -10.75 7.51
C LEU A 38 13.08 -10.10 8.81
N ARG A 39 12.28 -9.24 9.45
CA ARG A 39 12.62 -8.68 10.78
C ARG A 39 12.85 -9.74 11.83
N SER A 40 11.99 -10.75 11.82
CA SER A 40 12.02 -11.82 12.81
C SER A 40 13.24 -12.74 12.63
N ARG A 41 13.66 -12.97 11.39
CA ARG A 41 14.80 -13.84 11.07
C ARG A 41 16.15 -13.12 11.05
N PHE A 42 16.18 -11.87 10.61
CA PHE A 42 17.41 -11.08 10.43
C PHE A 42 17.27 -9.68 11.07
N PRO A 43 17.21 -9.61 12.41
CA PRO A 43 17.04 -8.33 13.11
C PRO A 43 18.20 -7.34 12.88
N GLU A 44 19.40 -7.85 12.53
CA GLU A 44 20.59 -7.02 12.28
C GLU A 44 20.51 -6.25 10.95
N LEU A 45 19.88 -6.84 9.93
CA LEU A 45 19.67 -6.23 8.61
C LEU A 45 18.51 -5.22 8.59
N THR A 46 17.70 -5.19 9.65
CA THR A 46 16.43 -4.44 9.72
C THR A 46 16.50 -3.31 10.76
N THR A 47 17.69 -2.72 10.90
CA THR A 47 18.02 -1.71 11.93
C THR A 47 17.67 -0.28 11.53
N ARG A 48 17.78 0.10 10.25
CA ARG A 48 17.50 1.46 9.74
C ARG A 48 16.49 1.41 8.61
N GLY A 49 15.57 2.38 8.55
CA GLY A 49 14.55 2.47 7.49
C GLY A 49 13.41 1.44 7.60
N TRP A 50 13.49 0.54 8.57
CA TRP A 50 12.60 -0.62 8.70
C TRP A 50 11.18 -0.26 9.13
N ILE A 51 11.04 0.71 10.04
CA ILE A 51 9.75 1.17 10.52
C ILE A 51 8.96 1.78 9.36
N GLU A 52 9.65 2.56 8.52
CA GLU A 52 9.08 3.20 7.36
C GLU A 52 8.63 2.16 6.32
N LEU A 53 9.36 1.06 6.13
CA LEU A 53 8.91 -0.03 5.26
C LEU A 53 7.70 -0.80 5.84
N ILE A 54 7.72 -1.10 7.13
CA ILE A 54 6.62 -1.81 7.82
C ILE A 54 5.33 -1.00 7.81
N ILE A 55 5.40 0.33 7.86
CA ILE A 55 4.22 1.19 7.81
C ILE A 55 3.83 1.48 6.35
N GLY A 56 4.81 1.78 5.50
CA GLY A 56 4.58 2.15 4.11
C GLY A 56 3.97 1.04 3.26
N ALA A 57 4.43 -0.20 3.40
CA ALA A 57 3.93 -1.32 2.60
C ALA A 57 2.43 -1.63 2.86
N PRO A 58 1.94 -1.69 4.12
CA PRO A 58 0.51 -1.80 4.40
C PRO A 58 -0.30 -0.61 3.90
N LEU A 59 0.23 0.61 3.90
CA LEU A 59 -0.50 1.76 3.35
C LEU A 59 -0.71 1.64 1.84
N ILE A 60 0.28 1.15 1.10
CA ILE A 60 0.11 0.86 -0.33
C ILE A 60 -0.83 -0.32 -0.58
N ALA A 61 -0.84 -1.32 0.30
CA ALA A 61 -1.87 -2.35 0.25
C ALA A 61 -3.27 -1.72 0.41
N LEU A 62 -3.46 -0.93 1.47
CA LEU A 62 -4.74 -0.26 1.72
C LEU A 62 -5.15 0.68 0.59
N LYS A 63 -4.20 1.34 -0.08
CA LYS A 63 -4.45 2.08 -1.33
C LYS A 63 -5.15 1.20 -2.34
N GLY A 64 -4.55 0.05 -2.71
CA GLY A 64 -5.15 -0.86 -3.71
C GLY A 64 -6.50 -1.42 -3.28
N LEU A 65 -6.77 -1.53 -1.97
CA LEU A 65 -8.10 -1.86 -1.48
C LEU A 65 -9.10 -0.71 -1.68
N PHE A 66 -8.69 0.54 -1.43
CA PHE A 66 -9.56 1.70 -1.59
C PHE A 66 -9.87 1.98 -3.06
N ASP A 67 -8.88 1.85 -3.93
CA ASP A 67 -9.02 1.90 -5.40
C ASP A 67 -10.06 0.85 -5.86
N GLY A 68 -9.87 -0.41 -5.45
CA GLY A 68 -10.84 -1.48 -5.75
C GLY A 68 -12.24 -1.20 -5.20
N LEU A 69 -12.35 -0.52 -4.05
CA LEU A 69 -13.62 -0.13 -3.47
C LEU A 69 -14.27 1.04 -4.21
N ASP A 70 -13.53 2.00 -4.74
CA ASP A 70 -14.07 3.11 -5.52
C ASP A 70 -14.68 2.65 -6.85
N THR A 71 -14.11 1.60 -7.44
CA THR A 71 -14.51 1.00 -8.71
C THR A 71 -15.83 0.24 -8.59
N VAL A 72 -16.15 -0.25 -7.39
CA VAL A 72 -17.45 -0.89 -7.09
C VAL A 72 -18.40 0.01 -6.30
N ALA A 73 -17.94 1.17 -5.85
CA ALA A 73 -18.75 2.08 -5.06
C ALA A 73 -19.77 2.78 -5.96
N PRO A 74 -21.02 2.94 -5.48
CA PRO A 74 -21.97 3.79 -6.16
C PRO A 74 -21.49 5.24 -6.20
N ASP A 75 -21.79 5.93 -7.31
CA ASP A 75 -21.42 7.34 -7.47
C ASP A 75 -21.99 8.20 -6.33
N GLY A 76 -21.15 9.12 -5.85
CA GLY A 76 -21.45 10.03 -4.74
C GLY A 76 -20.46 9.87 -3.59
N VAL A 77 -20.92 10.15 -2.38
CA VAL A 77 -20.05 10.33 -1.20
C VAL A 77 -19.15 9.13 -0.91
N ALA A 78 -19.61 7.90 -1.17
CA ALA A 78 -18.79 6.70 -0.95
C ALA A 78 -17.61 6.63 -1.93
N HIS A 79 -17.86 6.85 -3.22
CA HIS A 79 -16.82 6.92 -4.25
C HIS A 79 -15.80 8.03 -3.94
N ASP A 80 -16.27 9.24 -3.61
CA ASP A 80 -15.37 10.36 -3.26
C ASP A 80 -14.47 10.04 -2.07
N ILE A 81 -15.01 9.40 -1.02
CA ILE A 81 -14.23 9.01 0.17
C ILE A 81 -13.14 7.99 -0.20
N PHE A 82 -13.45 7.02 -1.05
CA PHE A 82 -12.47 6.01 -1.47
C PHE A 82 -11.39 6.60 -2.38
N ASP A 83 -11.76 7.45 -3.34
CA ASP A 83 -10.84 8.16 -4.24
C ASP A 83 -9.89 9.09 -3.46
N TYR A 84 -10.39 9.90 -2.54
CA TYR A 84 -9.51 10.71 -1.68
C TYR A 84 -8.64 9.84 -0.75
N GLY A 85 -9.23 8.77 -0.22
CA GLY A 85 -8.53 7.85 0.67
C GLY A 85 -7.37 7.16 -0.04
N GLU A 86 -7.58 6.69 -1.26
CA GLU A 86 -6.56 5.99 -2.05
C GLU A 86 -5.39 6.91 -2.41
N ALA A 87 -5.66 8.15 -2.82
CA ALA A 87 -4.63 9.15 -3.08
C ALA A 87 -3.77 9.44 -1.83
N VAL A 88 -4.39 9.65 -0.67
CA VAL A 88 -3.68 9.92 0.59
C VAL A 88 -2.83 8.72 1.01
N LEU A 89 -3.39 7.51 0.94
CA LEU A 89 -2.69 6.27 1.26
C LEU A 89 -1.50 6.04 0.33
N PHE A 90 -1.67 6.32 -0.96
CA PHE A 90 -0.61 6.25 -1.95
C PHE A 90 0.55 7.19 -1.62
N PHE A 91 0.27 8.48 -1.44
CA PHE A 91 1.31 9.48 -1.18
C PHE A 91 2.10 9.18 0.09
N ILE A 92 1.40 8.91 1.21
CA ILE A 92 2.05 8.62 2.49
C ILE A 92 2.83 7.31 2.39
N GLY A 93 2.23 6.26 1.82
CA GLY A 93 2.87 4.96 1.65
C GLY A 93 4.14 5.04 0.82
N LEU A 94 4.11 5.76 -0.31
CA LEU A 94 5.23 5.87 -1.23
C LEU A 94 6.38 6.70 -0.64
N ILE A 95 6.07 7.79 0.08
CA ILE A 95 7.08 8.58 0.80
C ILE A 95 7.77 7.71 1.87
N LEU A 96 7.01 6.96 2.66
CA LEU A 96 7.57 6.09 3.68
C LEU A 96 8.43 4.97 3.07
N LEU A 97 7.97 4.32 2.01
CA LEU A 97 8.77 3.32 1.31
C LEU A 97 10.07 3.93 0.77
N GLY A 98 10.01 5.09 0.12
CA GLY A 98 11.18 5.79 -0.40
C GLY A 98 12.19 6.16 0.70
N ILE A 99 11.71 6.73 1.82
CA ILE A 99 12.56 7.06 2.97
C ILE A 99 13.16 5.79 3.60
N GLY A 100 12.37 4.73 3.75
CA GLY A 100 12.81 3.46 4.31
C GLY A 100 13.94 2.84 3.49
N LEU A 101 13.75 2.74 2.17
CA LEU A 101 14.75 2.22 1.24
C LEU A 101 16.01 3.09 1.24
N LEU A 102 15.88 4.42 1.21
CA LEU A 102 17.02 5.33 1.25
C LEU A 102 17.84 5.16 2.53
N ARG A 103 17.18 5.09 3.69
CA ARG A 103 17.86 4.89 4.99
C ARG A 103 18.59 3.55 5.05
N MET A 104 18.01 2.49 4.48
CA MET A 104 18.67 1.20 4.35
C MET A 104 19.90 1.27 3.43
N ALA A 105 19.75 1.88 2.25
CA ALA A 105 20.84 2.01 1.28
C ALA A 105 22.02 2.80 1.86
N LEU A 106 21.76 3.93 2.54
CA LEU A 106 22.79 4.73 3.19
C LEU A 106 23.47 3.99 4.35
N TYR A 107 22.72 3.21 5.12
CA TYR A 107 23.30 2.39 6.17
C TYR A 107 24.21 1.29 5.60
N SER A 108 23.74 0.58 4.57
CA SER A 108 24.52 -0.43 3.88
C SER A 108 25.79 0.15 3.26
N ALA A 109 25.71 1.30 2.57
CA ALA A 109 26.88 1.97 1.99
C ALA A 109 27.96 2.25 3.04
N LYS A 110 27.58 2.77 4.22
CA LYS A 110 28.52 3.02 5.33
C LYS A 110 29.19 1.75 5.85
N VAL A 111 28.46 0.63 5.91
CA VAL A 111 29.04 -0.65 6.35
C VAL A 111 30.11 -1.14 5.36
N TRP A 112 29.93 -0.86 4.07
CA TRP A 112 30.87 -1.25 3.01
C TRP A 112 32.08 -0.32 2.90
N GLU A 113 31.94 0.97 3.16
CA GLU A 113 33.07 1.92 3.15
C GLU A 113 34.06 1.73 4.31
N VAL A 114 33.62 1.10 5.41
CA VAL A 114 34.43 0.88 6.61
C VAL A 114 35.23 -0.44 6.56
N ARG A 115 35.06 -1.25 5.49
CA ARG A 115 35.84 -2.46 5.22
C ARG A 115 36.91 -2.21 4.17
#